data_AF-A0A7I7WXX6-F1
#
_entry.id   AF-A0A7I7WXX6-F1
#
_cell.length_a   1.000
_cell.length_b   1.000
_cell.length_c   1.000
_cell.angle_alpha   90.00
_cell.angle_beta   90.00
_cell.angle_gamma   90.00
#
_symmetry.space_group_name_H-M   'P 1'
#
loop_
_entity.id
_entity.type
_entity.pdbx_description
1 polymer ?
#
loop_
_entity_poly.entity_id
_entity_poly.type
_entity_poly.pdbx_seq_one_letter_code
_entity_poly.pdbx_strand_id
1 'polypeptide(L)'
;MDRGHRAQRRLPLHGFEVGSYDEDRRCRMHGSDVAAGADLFVRRRRLHALREQAPVVAMVSLGGALGASARYGIMLAWPTPIDGFPWATMAINITGCGLMGVLMVAITERWVGHRLLRPLLGTGVLGGYTTFSAFAGDVDALVSAGYPARALLYLLSTPVALLITTWAAASLTRRLIAGRAS
;
A
#
# COMPACT_ATOMS: atom_id res chain seq x y z
N MET A 1 -83.94 10.66 -49.55
CA MET A 1 -83.64 9.43 -48.79
C MET A 1 -82.65 8.62 -49.61
N ASP A 2 -81.70 8.01 -48.91
CA ASP A 2 -80.81 6.93 -49.36
C ASP A 2 -79.47 7.24 -50.05
N ARG A 3 -78.43 6.59 -49.51
CA ARG A 3 -77.02 6.63 -49.91
C ARG A 3 -76.77 5.54 -50.94
N GLY A 4 -75.93 5.79 -51.94
CA GLY A 4 -75.54 4.77 -52.93
C GLY A 4 -74.07 4.84 -53.31
N HIS A 5 -73.31 3.88 -52.81
CA HIS A 5 -71.88 3.61 -53.03
C HIS A 5 -71.35 3.83 -54.46
N ARG A 6 -70.22 4.53 -54.56
CA ARG A 6 -69.25 4.52 -55.68
C ARG A 6 -67.97 3.84 -55.18
N ALA A 7 -67.09 3.26 -55.99
CA ALA A 7 -67.09 2.74 -57.34
C ALA A 7 -65.74 2.01 -57.46
N GLN A 8 -65.68 0.95 -58.25
CA GLN A 8 -64.49 0.10 -58.41
C GLN A 8 -63.41 0.72 -59.31
N ARG A 9 -62.16 0.55 -58.84
CA ARG A 9 -60.91 0.15 -59.54
C ARG A 9 -60.36 0.96 -60.73
N ARG A 10 -59.10 1.41 -60.58
CA ARG A 10 -57.98 1.22 -61.54
C ARG A 10 -56.65 1.04 -60.77
N LEU A 11 -55.79 0.12 -61.25
CA LEU A 11 -54.38 -0.17 -60.88
C LEU A 11 -53.43 0.99 -61.34
N PRO A 12 -52.08 0.98 -61.16
CA PRO A 12 -51.13 0.04 -60.51
C PRO A 12 -50.15 0.77 -59.54
N LEU A 13 -49.19 0.06 -58.91
CA LEU A 13 -47.76 0.44 -58.73
C LEU A 13 -47.11 -0.25 -57.52
N HIS A 14 -45.91 -0.78 -57.76
CA HIS A 14 -44.78 -1.01 -56.85
C HIS A 14 -45.03 -0.82 -55.33
N GLY A 15 -44.77 -1.87 -54.56
CA GLY A 15 -44.61 -1.77 -53.11
C GLY A 15 -44.25 -3.14 -52.53
N PHE A 16 -42.95 -3.40 -52.41
CA PHE A 16 -42.24 -3.38 -51.13
C PHE A 16 -42.23 -4.78 -50.50
N GLU A 17 -41.11 -5.49 -50.69
CA GLU A 17 -40.77 -6.65 -49.86
C GLU A 17 -40.90 -6.22 -48.39
N VAL A 18 -41.77 -6.90 -47.67
CA VAL A 18 -41.81 -6.82 -46.21
C VAL A 18 -40.58 -7.59 -45.72
N GLY A 19 -39.44 -6.91 -45.71
CA GLY A 19 -38.26 -7.34 -45.00
C GLY A 19 -38.63 -7.46 -43.52
N SER A 20 -38.52 -8.67 -42.99
CA SER A 20 -38.57 -8.98 -41.56
C SER A 20 -37.69 -7.98 -40.81
N TYR A 21 -38.30 -6.96 -40.21
CA TYR A 21 -37.63 -6.06 -39.29
C TYR A 21 -37.29 -6.86 -38.03
N ASP A 22 -36.05 -7.33 -37.97
CA ASP A 22 -35.41 -8.03 -36.86
C ASP A 22 -35.29 -7.09 -35.64
N GLU A 23 -36.40 -6.89 -34.92
CA GLU A 23 -36.43 -6.13 -33.65
C GLU A 23 -35.55 -6.77 -32.56
N ASP A 24 -35.22 -8.05 -32.72
CA ASP A 24 -34.45 -8.84 -31.74
C ASP A 24 -32.97 -8.39 -31.67
N ARG A 25 -32.42 -7.82 -32.75
CA ARG A 25 -31.07 -7.22 -32.74
C ARG A 25 -30.99 -5.89 -32.01
N ARG A 26 -32.05 -5.08 -31.97
CA ARG A 26 -32.03 -3.77 -31.25
C ARG A 26 -32.09 -3.96 -29.74
N CYS A 27 -32.86 -4.93 -29.25
CA CYS A 27 -32.95 -5.20 -27.81
C CYS A 27 -31.73 -5.95 -27.25
N ARG A 28 -30.97 -6.69 -28.07
CA ARG A 28 -29.72 -7.34 -27.63
C ARG A 28 -28.48 -6.44 -27.62
N MET A 29 -28.46 -5.35 -28.40
CA MET A 29 -27.34 -4.40 -28.44
C MET A 29 -27.35 -3.37 -27.30
N HIS A 30 -28.27 -3.46 -26.34
CA HIS A 30 -28.41 -2.42 -25.29
C HIS A 30 -27.96 -2.86 -23.90
N GLY A 31 -28.03 -4.14 -23.55
CA GLY A 31 -27.62 -4.64 -22.23
C GLY A 31 -26.13 -4.99 -22.14
N SER A 32 -25.64 -5.77 -23.11
CA SER A 32 -24.26 -6.26 -23.14
C SER A 32 -23.24 -5.16 -23.41
N ASP A 33 -23.57 -4.21 -24.27
CA ASP A 33 -22.65 -3.12 -24.65
C ASP A 33 -22.56 -2.06 -23.54
N VAL A 34 -23.64 -1.82 -22.80
CA VAL A 34 -23.65 -0.95 -21.62
C VAL A 34 -22.90 -1.60 -20.46
N ALA A 35 -23.08 -2.90 -20.22
CA ALA A 35 -22.31 -3.64 -19.23
C ALA A 35 -20.81 -3.66 -19.58
N ALA A 36 -20.46 -3.99 -20.83
CA ALA A 36 -19.08 -3.96 -21.31
C ALA A 36 -18.46 -2.55 -21.24
N GLY A 37 -19.24 -1.51 -21.51
CA GLY A 37 -18.83 -0.11 -21.37
C GLY A 37 -18.57 0.29 -19.91
N ALA A 38 -19.43 -0.13 -18.99
CA ALA A 38 -19.25 0.08 -17.55
C ALA A 38 -18.00 -0.65 -17.03
N ASP A 39 -17.78 -1.89 -17.45
CA ASP A 39 -16.61 -2.69 -17.09
C ASP A 39 -15.31 -2.07 -17.62
N LEU A 40 -15.32 -1.58 -18.87
CA LEU A 40 -14.19 -0.87 -19.47
C LEU A 40 -13.88 0.44 -18.74
N PHE A 41 -14.90 1.18 -18.31
CA PHE A 41 -14.73 2.41 -17.53
C PHE A 41 -14.13 2.11 -16.14
N VAL A 42 -14.67 1.11 -15.43
CA VAL A 42 -14.15 0.65 -14.13
C VAL A 42 -12.71 0.17 -14.27
N ARG A 43 -12.41 -0.61 -15.31
CA ARG A 43 -11.06 -1.13 -15.59
C ARG A 43 -10.08 0.00 -15.93
N ARG A 44 -10.47 0.97 -16.76
CA ARG A 44 -9.63 2.16 -17.02
C ARG A 44 -9.34 2.93 -15.74
N ARG A 45 -10.34 3.16 -14.89
CA ARG A 45 -10.16 3.84 -13.59
C ARG A 45 -9.17 3.11 -12.68
N ARG A 46 -9.29 1.78 -12.58
CA ARG A 46 -8.33 0.95 -11.83
C ARG A 46 -6.92 1.05 -12.39
N LEU A 47 -6.74 0.95 -13.71
CA LEU A 47 -5.43 1.07 -14.34
C LEU A 47 -4.81 2.46 -14.17
N HIS A 48 -5.62 3.52 -14.19
CA HIS A 48 -5.16 4.87 -13.87
C HIS A 48 -4.71 4.98 -12.41
N ALA A 49 -5.50 4.48 -11.45
CA ALA A 49 -5.12 4.46 -10.04
C ALA A 49 -3.83 3.64 -9.80
N LEU A 50 -3.68 2.49 -10.46
CA LEU A 50 -2.47 1.67 -10.39
C LEU A 50 -1.26 2.40 -10.97
N ARG A 51 -1.41 3.08 -12.11
CA ARG A 51 -0.33 3.88 -12.72
C ARG A 51 0.10 5.05 -11.84
N GLU A 52 -0.82 5.67 -11.13
CA GLU A 52 -0.51 6.74 -10.17
C GLU A 52 0.18 6.23 -8.89
N GLN A 53 -0.09 4.98 -8.49
CA GLN A 53 0.52 4.34 -7.32
C GLN A 53 1.82 3.59 -7.64
N ALA A 54 2.04 3.20 -8.89
CA ALA A 54 3.21 2.45 -9.33
C ALA A 54 4.54 3.09 -8.88
N PRO A 55 4.75 4.42 -8.98
CA PRO A 55 5.97 5.06 -8.49
C PRO A 55 6.12 4.91 -6.97
N VAL A 56 5.02 4.99 -6.21
CA VAL A 56 5.03 4.82 -4.75
C VAL A 56 5.43 3.38 -4.40
N VAL A 57 4.79 2.39 -5.02
CA VAL A 57 5.10 0.97 -4.79
C VAL A 57 6.56 0.67 -5.15
N ALA A 58 7.06 1.19 -6.28
CA ALA A 58 8.45 1.02 -6.67
C ALA A 58 9.42 1.59 -5.61
N MET A 59 9.10 2.76 -5.04
CA MET A 59 9.91 3.37 -3.97
C MET A 59 9.84 2.57 -2.67
N VAL A 60 8.66 2.08 -2.27
CA VAL A 60 8.55 1.21 -1.09
C VAL A 60 9.34 -0.07 -1.29
N SER A 61 9.25 -0.71 -2.47
CA SER A 61 9.98 -1.94 -2.78
C SER A 61 11.49 -1.73 -2.77
N LEU A 62 11.98 -0.64 -3.40
CA LEU A 62 13.40 -0.31 -3.40
C LEU A 62 13.91 -0.04 -1.99
N GLY A 63 13.20 0.78 -1.23
CA GLY A 63 13.55 1.06 0.17
C GLY A 63 13.51 -0.20 1.01
N GLY A 64 12.48 -1.03 0.86
CA GLY A 64 12.31 -2.30 1.58
C GLY A 64 13.45 -3.26 1.33
N ALA A 65 13.88 -3.40 0.07
CA ALA A 65 15.03 -4.22 -0.30
C ALA A 65 16.32 -3.72 0.37
N LEU A 66 16.55 -2.41 0.37
CA LEU A 66 17.71 -1.80 1.03
C LEU A 66 17.68 -2.00 2.55
N GLY A 67 16.53 -1.73 3.18
CA GLY A 67 16.34 -1.90 4.62
C GLY A 67 16.52 -3.35 5.07
N ALA A 68 15.89 -4.29 4.37
CA ALA A 68 16.01 -5.72 4.65
C ALA A 68 17.44 -6.23 4.45
N SER A 69 18.14 -5.76 3.41
CA SER A 69 19.55 -6.12 3.17
C SER A 69 20.46 -5.59 4.27
N ALA A 70 20.26 -4.33 4.71
CA ALA A 70 21.02 -3.76 5.82
C ALA A 70 20.78 -4.51 7.14
N ARG A 71 19.51 -4.83 7.45
CA ARG A 71 19.16 -5.67 8.60
C ARG A 71 19.86 -7.02 8.54
N TYR A 72 19.76 -7.71 7.40
CA TYR A 72 20.37 -9.02 7.21
C TYR A 72 21.90 -8.97 7.35
N GLY A 73 22.54 -7.94 6.79
CA GLY A 73 23.98 -7.71 6.96
C GLY A 73 24.40 -7.49 8.42
N ILE A 74 23.61 -6.75 9.20
CA ILE A 74 23.87 -6.57 10.64
C ILE A 74 23.71 -7.87 11.41
N MET A 75 22.67 -8.67 11.11
CA MET A 75 22.47 -9.97 11.75
C MET A 75 23.60 -10.95 11.45
N LEU A 76 24.18 -10.89 10.24
CA LEU A 76 25.37 -11.67 9.87
C LEU A 76 26.63 -11.19 10.59
N ALA A 77 26.82 -9.88 10.71
CA ALA A 77 27.98 -9.29 11.38
C ALA A 77 27.94 -9.46 12.91
N TRP A 78 26.75 -9.54 13.48
CA TRP A 78 26.53 -9.69 14.92
C TRP A 78 25.57 -10.85 15.22
N PRO A 79 26.04 -12.10 15.07
CA PRO A 79 25.21 -13.28 15.33
C PRO A 79 24.87 -13.37 16.83
N THR A 80 23.66 -13.85 17.13
CA THR A 80 23.21 -14.08 18.51
C THR A 80 23.64 -15.49 18.93
N PRO A 81 24.42 -15.65 20.02
CA PRO A 81 24.75 -16.96 20.58
C PRO A 81 23.49 -17.70 21.06
N ILE A 82 23.52 -19.03 21.09
CA ILE A 82 22.38 -19.89 21.47
C ILE A 82 21.84 -19.57 22.87
N ASP A 83 22.73 -19.20 23.79
CA ASP A 83 22.43 -18.78 25.17
C ASP A 83 22.54 -17.25 25.36
N GLY A 84 22.80 -16.53 24.29
CA GLY A 84 23.08 -15.11 24.27
C GLY A 84 21.83 -14.24 24.21
N PHE A 85 21.99 -12.96 24.54
CA PHE A 85 20.92 -11.98 24.42
C PHE A 85 20.85 -11.42 22.98
N PRO A 86 19.67 -11.15 22.40
CA PRO A 86 19.50 -10.82 20.98
C PRO A 86 19.79 -9.33 20.70
N TRP A 87 21.05 -8.93 20.93
CA TRP A 87 21.50 -7.54 20.83
C TRP A 87 21.34 -6.96 19.43
N ALA A 88 21.59 -7.76 18.39
CA ALA A 88 21.48 -7.31 17.00
C ALA A 88 20.05 -6.88 16.66
N THR A 89 19.07 -7.76 16.91
CA THR A 89 17.64 -7.49 16.68
C THR A 89 17.16 -6.29 17.51
N MET A 90 17.60 -6.20 18.78
CA MET A 90 17.26 -5.07 19.63
C MET A 90 17.80 -3.75 19.09
N ALA A 91 19.09 -3.73 18.71
CA ALA A 91 19.75 -2.55 18.17
C ALA A 91 19.10 -2.09 16.86
N ILE A 92 18.81 -3.03 15.95
CA ILE A 92 18.10 -2.76 14.68
C ILE A 92 16.75 -2.08 14.94
N ASN A 93 15.96 -2.61 15.86
CA ASN A 93 14.65 -2.02 16.16
C ASN A 93 14.79 -0.65 16.85
N ILE A 94 15.71 -0.50 17.82
CA ILE A 94 15.92 0.78 18.53
C ILE A 94 16.38 1.88 17.57
N THR A 95 17.40 1.61 16.75
CA THR A 95 17.90 2.59 15.79
C THR A 95 16.84 2.91 14.73
N GLY A 96 16.11 1.92 14.24
CA GLY A 96 15.02 2.11 13.28
C GLY A 96 13.89 2.97 13.84
N CYS A 97 13.43 2.70 15.07
CA CYS A 97 12.42 3.49 15.77
C CYS A 97 12.89 4.92 16.08
N GLY A 98 14.17 5.11 16.41
CA GLY A 98 14.77 6.43 16.55
C GLY A 98 14.77 7.22 15.24
N LEU A 99 15.25 6.60 14.16
CA LEU A 99 15.25 7.19 12.82
C LEU A 99 13.83 7.54 12.36
N MET A 100 12.84 6.72 12.68
CA MET A 100 11.43 7.02 12.39
C MET A 100 10.94 8.26 13.14
N GLY A 101 11.32 8.42 14.41
CA GLY A 101 11.03 9.62 15.20
C GLY A 101 11.62 10.90 14.58
N VAL A 102 12.88 10.84 14.13
CA VAL A 102 13.54 11.95 13.41
C VAL A 102 12.81 12.24 12.10
N LEU A 103 12.54 11.19 11.31
CA LEU A 103 11.91 11.28 9.99
C LEU A 103 10.52 11.92 10.09
N MET A 104 9.71 11.52 11.07
CA MET A 104 8.38 12.08 11.32
C MET A 104 8.43 13.59 11.53
N VAL A 105 9.36 14.07 12.36
CA VAL A 105 9.52 15.50 12.64
C VAL A 105 10.05 16.25 11.42
N ALA A 106 11.09 15.72 10.77
CA ALA A 106 11.67 16.34 9.58
C ALA A 106 10.63 16.52 8.46
N ILE A 107 9.79 15.51 8.25
CA ILE A 107 8.69 15.54 7.27
C ILE A 107 7.59 16.53 7.65
N THR A 108 7.25 16.63 8.93
CA THR A 108 6.12 17.46 9.38
C THR A 108 6.49 18.95 9.43
N GLU A 109 7.73 19.26 9.84
CA GLU A 109 8.13 20.64 10.17
C GLU A 109 9.02 21.31 9.10
N ARG A 110 9.70 20.53 8.25
CA ARG A 110 10.70 21.07 7.31
C ARG A 110 10.48 20.62 5.87
N TRP A 111 10.15 19.34 5.68
CA TRP A 111 10.03 18.72 4.37
C TRP A 111 8.55 18.58 3.95
N VAL A 112 8.01 19.67 3.41
CA VAL A 112 6.84 19.62 2.52
C VAL A 112 7.20 18.89 1.19
N GLY A 113 8.49 18.63 0.95
CA GLY A 113 9.05 18.18 -0.32
C GLY A 113 9.06 16.66 -0.54
N HIS A 114 8.52 16.26 -1.70
CA HIS A 114 8.51 14.94 -2.33
C HIS A 114 7.60 13.84 -1.75
N ARG A 115 6.43 13.67 -2.39
CA ARG A 115 5.45 12.58 -2.21
C ARG A 115 6.07 11.17 -2.20
N LEU A 116 7.23 10.98 -2.84
CA LEU A 116 7.90 9.69 -2.98
C LEU A 116 8.94 9.40 -1.89
N LEU A 117 9.47 10.41 -1.22
CA LEU A 117 10.50 10.20 -0.20
C LEU A 117 9.93 9.62 1.09
N ARG A 118 8.72 10.05 1.46
CA ARG A 118 7.96 9.50 2.60
C ARG A 118 7.80 7.98 2.49
N PRO A 119 7.26 7.42 1.39
CA PRO A 119 7.14 5.98 1.23
C PRO A 119 8.49 5.27 1.05
N LEU A 120 9.47 5.89 0.40
CA LEU A 120 10.82 5.31 0.26
C LEU A 120 11.48 5.08 1.63
N LEU A 121 11.57 6.13 2.46
CA LEU A 121 12.32 6.09 3.72
C LEU A 121 11.50 5.48 4.86
N GLY A 122 10.24 5.89 5.01
CA GLY A 122 9.38 5.45 6.11
C GLY A 122 8.96 3.99 5.94
N THR A 123 8.08 3.74 4.97
CA THR A 123 7.54 2.39 4.75
C THR A 123 8.54 1.44 4.09
N GLY A 124 9.40 1.94 3.20
CA GLY A 124 10.42 1.14 2.53
C GLY A 124 11.59 0.83 3.45
N VAL A 125 12.55 1.76 3.56
CA VAL A 125 13.82 1.53 4.27
C VAL A 125 13.59 1.18 5.74
N LEU A 126 12.90 2.02 6.51
CA LEU A 126 12.70 1.77 7.94
C LEU A 126 11.78 0.57 8.19
N GLY A 127 10.77 0.38 7.35
CA GLY A 127 9.89 -0.81 7.41
C GLY A 127 10.62 -2.12 7.12
N GLY A 128 11.53 -2.15 6.15
CA GLY A 128 12.35 -3.34 5.84
C GLY A 128 13.51 -3.56 6.81
N TYR A 129 14.02 -2.47 7.39
CA TYR A 129 15.12 -2.48 8.37
C TYR A 129 14.66 -2.98 9.73
N THR A 130 13.50 -2.55 10.22
CA THR A 130 12.94 -3.02 11.49
C THR A 130 12.27 -4.39 11.35
N THR A 131 12.18 -5.17 12.42
CA THR A 131 11.57 -6.51 12.37
C THR A 131 10.93 -6.91 13.70
N PHE A 132 9.64 -7.19 13.64
CA PHE A 132 8.92 -7.81 14.76
C PHE A 132 9.01 -9.34 14.73
N SER A 133 9.08 -9.95 13.54
CA SER A 133 9.16 -11.40 13.41
C SER A 133 10.46 -11.97 13.97
N ALA A 134 11.60 -11.32 13.76
CA ALA A 134 12.85 -11.76 14.38
C ALA A 134 12.81 -11.56 15.90
N PHE A 135 12.25 -10.45 16.39
CA PHE A 135 12.04 -10.22 17.82
C PHE A 135 11.20 -11.32 18.48
N ALA A 136 10.08 -11.71 17.87
CA ALA A 136 9.24 -12.80 18.36
C ALA A 136 9.98 -14.15 18.32
N GLY A 137 10.73 -14.42 17.26
CA GLY A 137 11.56 -15.63 17.15
C GLY A 137 12.67 -15.68 18.20
N ASP A 138 13.29 -14.54 18.53
CA ASP A 138 14.31 -14.44 19.57
C ASP A 138 13.73 -14.71 20.98
N VAL A 139 12.49 -14.25 21.25
CA VAL A 139 11.77 -14.58 22.49
C VAL A 139 11.49 -16.08 22.56
N ASP A 140 10.97 -16.67 21.49
CA ASP A 140 10.69 -18.12 21.41
C ASP A 140 11.95 -18.97 21.57
N ALA A 141 13.06 -18.54 20.95
CA ALA A 141 14.36 -19.18 21.07
C ALA A 141 14.88 -19.16 22.52
N LEU A 142 14.77 -18.02 23.22
CA LEU A 142 15.18 -17.91 24.63
C LEU A 142 14.34 -18.80 25.55
N VAL A 143 13.03 -18.89 25.31
CA VAL A 143 12.14 -19.80 26.06
C VAL A 143 12.53 -21.25 25.81
N SER A 144 12.70 -21.63 24.54
CA SER A 144 13.07 -22.99 24.12
C SER A 144 14.45 -23.41 24.63
N ALA A 145 15.38 -22.47 24.77
CA ALA A 145 16.71 -22.69 25.34
C ALA A 145 16.72 -22.77 26.88
N GLY A 146 15.57 -22.63 27.55
CA GLY A 146 15.47 -22.73 29.01
C GLY A 146 15.79 -21.44 29.77
N TYR A 147 15.75 -20.27 29.11
CA TYR A 147 16.02 -18.96 29.71
C TYR A 147 14.77 -18.05 29.78
N PRO A 148 13.66 -18.46 30.43
CA PRO A 148 12.40 -17.70 30.43
C PRO A 148 12.50 -16.32 31.07
N ALA A 149 13.35 -16.16 32.09
CA ALA A 149 13.57 -14.86 32.72
C ALA A 149 14.21 -13.85 31.75
N ARG A 150 15.16 -14.30 30.91
CA ARG A 150 15.79 -13.46 29.87
C ARG A 150 14.80 -13.16 28.75
N ALA A 151 14.00 -14.15 28.34
CA ALA A 151 12.93 -13.97 27.36
C ALA A 151 11.94 -12.90 27.81
N LEU A 152 11.49 -12.96 29.07
CA LEU A 152 10.56 -11.98 29.65
C LEU A 152 11.19 -10.59 29.72
N LEU A 153 12.44 -10.49 30.17
CA LEU A 153 13.17 -9.22 30.19
C LEU A 153 13.26 -8.63 28.78
N TYR A 154 13.63 -9.43 27.78
CA TYR A 154 13.74 -8.99 26.39
C TYR A 154 12.39 -8.55 25.82
N LEU A 155 11.34 -9.33 26.06
CA LEU A 155 9.96 -9.08 25.62
C LEU A 155 9.42 -7.75 26.15
N LEU A 156 9.68 -7.44 27.42
CA LEU A 156 9.16 -6.25 28.07
C LEU A 156 10.05 -5.01 27.86
N SER A 157 11.37 -5.17 27.95
CA SER A 157 12.30 -4.04 27.84
C SER A 157 12.38 -3.48 26.43
N THR A 158 12.29 -4.34 25.40
CA THR A 158 12.45 -3.90 24.01
C THR A 158 11.38 -2.87 23.61
N PRO A 159 10.07 -3.12 23.71
CA PRO A 159 9.05 -2.14 23.32
C PRO A 159 9.15 -0.82 24.10
N VAL A 160 9.48 -0.90 25.40
CA VAL A 160 9.69 0.28 26.24
C VAL A 160 10.87 1.12 25.72
N ALA A 161 11.99 0.47 25.40
CA ALA A 161 13.14 1.14 24.80
C ALA A 161 12.79 1.79 23.46
N LEU A 162 12.06 1.09 22.58
CA LEU A 162 11.60 1.63 21.29
C LEU A 162 10.78 2.91 21.47
N LEU A 163 9.80 2.90 22.38
CA LEU A 163 8.94 4.06 22.65
C LEU A 163 9.74 5.25 23.19
N ILE A 164 10.64 5.01 24.16
CA ILE A 164 11.52 6.04 24.72
C ILE A 164 12.40 6.62 23.62
N THR A 165 13.04 5.78 22.80
CA THR A 165 13.93 6.23 21.74
C THR A 165 13.19 7.03 20.67
N THR A 166 12.01 6.60 20.22
CA THR A 166 11.21 7.37 19.26
C THR A 166 10.79 8.73 19.83
N TRP A 167 10.31 8.77 21.08
CA TRP A 167 9.91 10.02 21.73
C TRP A 167 11.10 10.98 21.92
N ALA A 168 12.23 10.46 22.40
CA ALA A 168 13.43 11.23 22.63
C ALA A 168 14.01 11.78 21.32
N ALA A 169 14.09 10.94 20.29
CA ALA A 169 14.56 11.35 18.96
C ALA A 169 13.68 12.46 18.37
N ALA A 170 12.36 12.26 18.36
CA ALA A 170 11.42 13.27 17.85
C ALA A 170 11.53 14.59 18.64
N SER A 171 11.58 14.52 19.97
CA SER A 171 11.67 15.71 20.82
C SER A 171 13.00 16.46 20.64
N LEU A 172 14.10 15.73 20.50
CA LEU A 172 15.41 16.31 20.20
C LEU A 172 15.41 16.97 18.82
N THR A 173 14.89 16.31 17.79
CA THR A 173 14.80 16.87 16.44
C THR A 173 14.01 18.17 16.42
N ARG A 174 12.87 18.23 17.12
CA ARG A 174 12.06 19.46 17.24
C ARG A 174 12.85 20.61 17.87
N ARG A 175 13.54 20.35 18.98
CA ARG A 175 14.37 21.36 19.66
C ARG A 175 15.47 21.90 18.75
N LEU A 176 16.12 21.02 18.00
CA LEU A 176 17.19 21.40 17.06
C LEU A 176 16.69 22.18 15.84
N ILE A 177 15.45 21.96 15.41
CA ILE A 177 14.82 22.72 14.33
C ILE A 177 14.35 24.09 14.85
N ALA A 178 13.68 24.14 16.01
CA ALA A 178 13.19 25.37 16.61
C ALA A 178 14.34 26.33 16.99
N GLY A 179 15.42 25.82 17.58
CA GLY A 179 16.60 26.61 17.95
C GLY A 179 17.42 27.13 16.76
N ARG A 180 17.13 26.69 15.53
CA ARG A 180 17.70 27.24 14.29
C ARG A 180 16.84 28.35 13.66
N ALA A 181 15.62 28.53 14.16
CA ALA A 181 14.68 29.55 13.67
C ALA A 181 14.61 30.78 14.59
N SER A 182 15.36 30.78 15.70
CA SER A 182 15.55 31.89 16.64
C SER A 182 16.94 32.48 16.45
#